data_AF-A0A8T1WJP1-F1
#
_entry.id   AF-A0A8T1WJP1-F1
#
_cell.length_a   1.000
_cell.length_b   1.000
_cell.length_c   1.000
_cell.angle_alpha   90.00
_cell.angle_beta   90.00
_cell.angle_gamma   90.00
#
_symmetry.space_group_name_H-M   'P 1'
#
loop_
_entity.id
_entity.type
_entity.pdbx_description
1 polymer ?
#
loop_
_entity_poly.entity_id
_entity_poly.type
_entity_poly.pdbx_seq_one_letter_code
_entity_poly.pdbx_strand_id
1 'polypeptide(L)'
;MPSLRLRVILKRKSMKVHGQHLFDVFTRPVLSADGSSVRYDGFATFVKGDTQFTYMLVDGAAYVVETVGNGITEAATMTARCVPPPIPFESIVSALNNATVASSASADGEALECSDGSILKTSVGEQDFVICTEGAIGFNAYSRDMAVAVEYLDAPIKSISPPLLTNGSAACDGVGAYTSLTPTGFALLSGTEMPALSSRNLKETTRHVIDGSTCS
;
A
#
# COMPACT_ATOMS: atom_id res chain seq x y z
N MET A 1 -5.60 -10.41 11.51
CA MET A 1 -5.29 -9.24 10.66
C MET A 1 -6.12 -9.35 9.38
N PRO A 2 -6.85 -8.29 8.97
CA PRO A 2 -7.75 -8.32 7.84
C PRO A 2 -7.00 -8.25 6.50
N SER A 3 -7.69 -8.63 5.43
CA SER A 3 -7.27 -8.23 4.08
C SER A 3 -7.52 -6.74 3.88
N LEU A 4 -6.70 -6.07 3.09
CA LEU A 4 -6.79 -4.62 2.90
C LEU A 4 -7.10 -4.30 1.44
N ARG A 5 -7.92 -3.28 1.23
CA ARG A 5 -8.01 -2.57 -0.05
C ARG A 5 -7.34 -1.22 0.10
N LEU A 6 -6.39 -0.95 -0.79
CA LEU A 6 -5.71 0.34 -0.87
C LEU A 6 -6.21 1.03 -2.13
N ARG A 7 -6.97 2.11 -1.98
CA ARG A 7 -7.29 3.00 -3.09
C ARG A 7 -6.20 4.04 -3.23
N VAL A 8 -5.40 3.92 -4.27
CA VAL A 8 -4.23 4.76 -4.53
C VAL A 8 -4.60 5.87 -5.51
N ILE A 9 -4.24 7.11 -5.16
CA ILE A 9 -4.38 8.30 -5.98
C ILE A 9 -2.99 8.89 -6.22
N LEU A 10 -2.52 8.86 -7.46
CA LEU A 10 -1.25 9.45 -7.87
C LEU A 10 -1.48 10.89 -8.35
N LYS A 11 -0.80 11.85 -7.71
CA LYS A 11 -0.98 13.28 -7.99
C LYS A 11 -0.17 13.74 -9.21
N ARG A 12 0.99 13.11 -9.48
CA ARG A 12 1.85 13.47 -10.61
C ARG A 12 1.52 12.70 -11.88
N LYS A 13 1.45 13.41 -13.01
CA LYS A 13 1.22 12.81 -14.34
C LYS A 13 2.28 11.76 -14.71
N SER A 14 3.54 11.96 -14.30
CA SER A 14 4.65 11.04 -14.58
C SER A 14 4.56 9.71 -13.83
N MET A 15 3.75 9.64 -12.76
CA MET A 15 3.62 8.43 -11.95
C MET A 15 2.51 7.49 -12.44
N LYS A 16 1.71 7.92 -13.41
CA LYS A 16 0.56 7.14 -13.90
C LYS A 16 0.97 5.73 -14.33
N VAL A 17 0.33 4.72 -13.75
CA VAL A 17 0.53 3.32 -14.12
C VAL A 17 -0.43 3.00 -15.26
N HIS A 18 0.10 2.66 -16.43
CA HIS A 18 -0.71 2.43 -17.64
C HIS A 18 -1.65 3.60 -17.99
N GLY A 19 -1.26 4.83 -17.66
CA GLY A 19 -2.08 6.04 -17.87
C GLY A 19 -3.14 6.28 -16.78
N GLN A 20 -3.28 5.37 -15.82
CA GLN A 20 -4.20 5.48 -14.70
C GLN A 20 -3.51 6.14 -13.50
N HIS A 21 -4.26 6.98 -12.80
CA HIS A 21 -3.81 7.68 -11.59
C HIS A 21 -4.62 7.29 -10.36
N LEU A 22 -5.77 6.64 -10.54
CA LEU A 22 -6.63 6.11 -9.49
C LEU A 22 -6.79 4.63 -9.75
N PHE A 23 -6.46 3.80 -8.77
CA PHE A 23 -6.60 2.34 -8.85
C PHE A 23 -6.67 1.74 -7.46
N ASP A 24 -7.17 0.51 -7.39
CA ASP A 24 -7.21 -0.26 -6.16
C ASP A 24 -6.12 -1.35 -6.16
N VAL A 25 -5.53 -1.56 -4.99
CA VAL A 25 -4.66 -2.71 -4.70
C VAL A 25 -5.34 -3.55 -3.63
N PHE A 26 -5.48 -4.84 -3.87
CA PHE A 26 -6.04 -5.78 -2.90
C PHE A 26 -4.91 -6.59 -2.29
N THR A 27 -4.88 -6.69 -0.96
CA THR A 27 -3.80 -7.36 -0.24
C THR A 27 -4.31 -8.30 0.84
N ARG A 28 -3.55 -9.37 1.07
CA ARG A 28 -3.80 -10.39 2.07
C ARG A 28 -2.57 -10.52 2.98
N PRO A 29 -2.74 -10.44 4.30
CA PRO A 29 -1.64 -10.71 5.22
C PRO A 29 -1.33 -12.21 5.27
N VAL A 30 -0.05 -12.54 5.23
CA VAL A 30 0.55 -13.84 5.49
C VAL A 30 1.35 -13.68 6.78
N LEU A 31 0.93 -14.36 7.84
CA LEU A 31 1.59 -14.29 9.14
C LEU A 31 2.70 -15.35 9.24
N SER A 32 3.79 -15.01 9.93
CA SER A 32 4.79 -15.98 10.35
C SER A 32 4.18 -17.01 11.31
N ALA A 33 4.86 -18.14 11.50
CA ALA A 33 4.36 -19.23 12.35
C ALA A 33 4.10 -18.81 13.81
N ASP A 34 4.87 -17.85 14.32
CA ASP A 34 4.74 -17.26 15.66
C ASP A 34 3.80 -16.03 15.68
N GLY A 35 3.28 -15.60 14.53
CA GLY A 35 2.41 -14.44 14.39
C GLY A 35 3.08 -13.08 14.65
N SER A 36 4.40 -13.03 14.88
CA SER A 36 5.13 -11.79 15.21
C SER A 36 5.45 -10.92 14.00
N SER A 37 5.41 -11.51 12.81
CA SER A 37 5.84 -10.89 11.56
C SER A 37 4.83 -11.13 10.45
N VAL A 38 4.78 -10.19 9.51
CA VAL A 38 3.85 -10.23 8.38
C VAL A 38 4.58 -10.08 7.06
N ARG A 39 4.08 -10.78 6.05
CA ARG A 39 4.27 -10.49 4.63
C ARG A 39 2.90 -10.24 4.01
N TYR A 40 2.81 -9.40 2.99
CA TYR A 40 1.57 -9.24 2.23
C TYR A 40 1.71 -9.86 0.84
N ASP A 41 0.73 -10.66 0.48
CA ASP A 41 0.44 -10.94 -0.92
C ASP A 41 -0.56 -9.91 -1.43
N GLY A 42 -0.56 -9.63 -2.72
CA GLY A 42 -1.52 -8.68 -3.28
C GLY A 42 -1.55 -8.66 -4.78
N PHE A 43 -2.54 -7.96 -5.33
CA PHE A 43 -2.64 -7.72 -6.75
C PHE A 43 -3.31 -6.37 -7.06
N ALA A 44 -3.03 -5.87 -8.25
CA ALA A 44 -3.69 -4.70 -8.83
C ALA A 44 -3.86 -4.91 -10.33
N THR A 45 -5.00 -4.49 -10.86
CA THR A 45 -5.35 -4.67 -12.27
C THR A 45 -5.51 -3.33 -12.96
N PHE A 46 -4.91 -3.22 -14.15
CA PHE A 46 -4.94 -2.05 -15.01
C PHE A 46 -5.43 -2.45 -16.40
N VAL A 47 -6.06 -1.53 -17.10
CA VAL A 47 -6.54 -1.71 -18.47
C VAL A 47 -5.99 -0.57 -19.31
N LYS A 48 -5.41 -0.91 -20.46
CA LYS A 48 -4.89 0.04 -21.45
C LYS A 48 -5.22 -0.46 -22.85
N GLY A 49 -6.16 0.21 -23.52
CA GLY A 49 -6.74 -0.29 -24.77
C GLY A 49 -7.36 -1.67 -24.54
N ASP A 50 -6.98 -2.64 -25.38
CA ASP A 50 -7.53 -4.01 -25.37
C ASP A 50 -6.69 -4.97 -24.52
N THR A 51 -5.82 -4.44 -23.65
CA THR A 51 -4.92 -5.21 -22.80
C THR A 51 -5.21 -4.95 -21.33
N GLN A 52 -5.40 -6.02 -20.58
CA GLN A 52 -5.45 -6.01 -19.12
C GLN A 52 -4.08 -6.44 -18.56
N PHE A 53 -3.55 -5.67 -17.62
CA PHE A 53 -2.33 -5.94 -16.87
C PHE A 53 -2.69 -6.20 -15.41
N THR A 54 -2.41 -7.40 -14.91
CA THR A 54 -2.55 -7.72 -13.49
C THR A 54 -1.18 -7.92 -12.88
N TYR A 55 -0.80 -6.99 -12.00
CA TYR A 55 0.43 -7.10 -11.20
C TYR A 55 0.12 -7.86 -9.93
N MET A 56 0.97 -8.81 -9.57
CA MET A 56 0.79 -9.65 -8.40
C MET A 56 2.07 -9.72 -7.60
N LEU A 57 1.97 -9.70 -6.27
CA LEU A 57 3.00 -10.11 -5.35
C LEU A 57 2.49 -11.33 -4.61
N VAL A 58 3.15 -12.47 -4.77
CA VAL A 58 2.75 -13.73 -4.14
C VAL A 58 3.99 -14.41 -3.59
N ASP A 59 3.96 -14.73 -2.29
CA ASP A 59 5.08 -15.34 -1.58
C ASP A 59 6.40 -14.58 -1.72
N GLY A 60 6.30 -13.25 -1.84
CA GLY A 60 7.44 -12.36 -2.02
C GLY A 60 8.00 -12.31 -3.45
N ALA A 61 7.40 -13.00 -4.41
CA ALA A 61 7.75 -12.95 -5.82
C ALA A 61 6.76 -12.08 -6.61
N ALA A 62 7.27 -11.27 -7.54
CA ALA A 62 6.47 -10.32 -8.30
C ALA A 62 6.23 -10.78 -9.75
N TYR A 63 4.98 -10.69 -10.17
CA TYR A 63 4.48 -11.17 -11.45
C TYR A 63 3.72 -10.07 -12.18
N VAL A 64 3.71 -10.13 -13.50
CA VAL A 64 2.71 -9.45 -14.33
C VAL A 64 2.06 -10.46 -15.25
N VAL A 65 0.72 -10.43 -15.28
CA VAL A 65 -0.10 -11.17 -16.23
C VAL A 65 -0.69 -10.17 -17.21
N GLU A 66 -0.45 -10.38 -18.49
CA GLU A 66 -1.04 -9.61 -19.58
C GLU A 66 -2.07 -10.47 -20.29
N THR A 67 -3.30 -9.99 -20.33
CA THR A 67 -4.39 -10.62 -21.07
C THR A 67 -4.80 -9.69 -22.22
N VAL A 68 -4.61 -10.14 -23.44
CA VAL A 68 -4.98 -9.41 -24.66
C VAL A 68 -6.21 -10.07 -25.28
N GLY A 69 -7.27 -9.29 -25.50
CA GLY A 69 -8.45 -9.76 -26.21
C GLY A 69 -9.61 -8.77 -26.18
N ASN A 70 -10.20 -8.54 -27.35
CA ASN A 70 -11.55 -7.99 -27.45
C ASN A 70 -12.53 -9.16 -27.33
N GLY A 71 -13.59 -9.04 -26.53
CA GLY A 71 -14.60 -10.08 -26.27
C GLY A 71 -15.43 -10.54 -27.48
N ILE A 72 -14.87 -10.45 -28.69
CA ILE A 72 -15.44 -10.77 -30.00
C ILE A 72 -14.68 -11.94 -30.66
N THR A 73 -13.43 -12.25 -30.27
CA THR A 73 -12.65 -13.37 -30.83
C THR A 73 -12.19 -14.34 -29.75
N GLU A 74 -12.39 -15.64 -29.97
CA GLU A 74 -12.23 -16.75 -29.01
C GLU A 74 -10.80 -17.00 -28.47
N ALA A 75 -9.77 -16.26 -28.90
CA ALA A 75 -8.40 -16.45 -28.42
C ALA A 75 -7.91 -15.23 -27.62
N ALA A 76 -8.33 -15.13 -26.36
CA ALA A 76 -7.61 -14.28 -25.41
C ALA A 76 -6.20 -14.85 -25.23
N THR A 77 -5.18 -14.07 -25.56
CA THR A 77 -3.78 -14.46 -25.31
C THR A 77 -3.39 -14.00 -23.92
N MET A 78 -2.90 -14.93 -23.11
CA MET A 78 -2.44 -14.65 -21.75
C MET A 78 -0.93 -14.90 -21.67
N THR A 79 -0.17 -13.90 -21.24
CA THR A 79 1.26 -14.05 -20.95
C THR A 79 1.52 -13.69 -19.49
N ALA A 80 2.36 -14.47 -18.83
CA ALA A 80 2.76 -14.24 -17.45
C ALA A 80 4.29 -14.31 -17.34
N ARG A 81 4.88 -13.30 -16.68
CA ARG A 81 6.33 -13.21 -16.49
C ARG A 81 6.68 -12.61 -15.14
N CYS A 82 7.93 -12.83 -14.75
CA CYS A 82 8.53 -12.17 -13.60
C CYS A 82 8.78 -10.69 -13.89
N VAL A 83 8.59 -9.87 -12.86
CA VAL A 83 8.96 -8.46 -12.87
C VAL A 83 9.71 -8.12 -11.59
N PRO A 84 10.65 -7.16 -11.60
CA PRO A 84 11.18 -6.62 -10.37
C PRO A 84 10.02 -6.06 -9.51
N PRO A 85 10.00 -6.32 -8.19
CA PRO A 85 9.02 -5.70 -7.32
C PRO A 85 9.21 -4.17 -7.36
N PRO A 86 8.17 -3.38 -7.63
CA PRO A 86 8.31 -1.94 -7.87
C PRO A 86 8.67 -1.16 -6.60
N ILE A 87 8.16 -1.61 -5.45
CA ILE A 87 8.52 -1.11 -4.12
C ILE A 87 8.60 -2.34 -3.20
N PRO A 88 9.62 -2.43 -2.34
CA PRO A 88 9.66 -3.49 -1.34
C PRO A 88 8.55 -3.26 -0.31
N PHE A 89 7.52 -4.11 -0.28
CA PHE A 89 6.37 -3.99 0.64
C PHE A 89 6.80 -3.96 2.12
N GLU A 90 7.94 -4.59 2.44
CA GLU A 90 8.59 -4.50 3.74
C GLU A 90 8.90 -3.05 4.15
N SER A 91 9.19 -2.16 3.19
CA SER A 91 9.43 -0.74 3.45
C SER A 91 8.16 -0.04 3.92
N ILE A 92 7.00 -0.45 3.41
CA ILE A 92 5.69 0.09 3.84
C ILE A 92 5.38 -0.40 5.26
N VAL A 93 5.53 -1.70 5.53
CA VAL A 93 5.30 -2.24 6.89
C VAL A 93 6.27 -1.61 7.89
N SER A 94 7.54 -1.43 7.51
CA SER A 94 8.53 -0.72 8.32
C SER A 94 8.14 0.73 8.59
N ALA A 95 7.63 1.45 7.58
CA ALA A 95 7.11 2.80 7.77
C ALA A 95 5.94 2.83 8.75
N LEU A 96 4.97 1.92 8.63
CA LEU A 96 3.84 1.85 9.58
C LEU A 96 4.32 1.51 11.00
N ASN A 97 5.32 0.65 11.14
CA ASN A 97 5.94 0.35 12.42
C ASN A 97 6.60 1.56 13.06
N ASN A 98 7.22 2.41 12.25
CA ASN A 98 7.95 3.60 12.70
C ASN A 98 7.08 4.86 12.75
N ALA A 99 5.76 4.73 12.55
CA ALA A 99 4.85 5.87 12.60
C ALA A 99 4.85 6.50 14.00
N THR A 100 4.93 7.84 14.04
CA THR A 100 4.98 8.62 15.29
C THR A 100 3.88 9.68 15.29
N VAL A 101 3.43 10.08 16.48
CA VAL A 101 2.41 11.14 16.61
C VAL A 101 2.98 12.48 16.13
N ALA A 102 2.17 13.25 15.41
CA ALA A 102 2.42 14.66 15.12
C ALA A 102 1.33 15.53 15.75
N SER A 103 1.70 16.72 16.21
CA SER A 103 0.72 17.67 16.80
C SER A 103 -0.16 18.34 15.75
N SER A 104 0.35 18.47 14.52
CA SER A 104 -0.39 19.02 13.39
C SER A 104 0.29 18.63 12.08
N ALA A 105 -0.51 18.55 11.02
CA ALA A 105 -0.05 18.35 9.66
C ALA A 105 -0.68 19.40 8.75
N SER A 106 0.03 19.76 7.68
CA SER A 106 -0.54 20.57 6.59
C SER A 106 -0.08 20.04 5.25
N ALA A 107 -0.96 20.09 4.25
CA ALA A 107 -0.66 19.79 2.86
C ALA A 107 -0.98 21.02 2.01
N ASP A 108 -0.03 21.45 1.17
CA ASP A 108 -0.19 22.62 0.28
C ASP A 108 -0.61 23.91 1.02
N GLY A 109 -0.15 24.05 2.27
CA GLY A 109 -0.46 25.20 3.13
C GLY A 109 -1.77 25.08 3.91
N GLU A 110 -2.62 24.10 3.61
CA GLU A 110 -3.87 23.85 4.34
C GLU A 110 -3.65 22.85 5.48
N ALA A 111 -4.26 23.10 6.63
CA ALA A 111 -4.20 22.17 7.76
C ALA A 111 -4.94 20.87 7.40
N LEU A 112 -4.26 19.74 7.61
CA LEU A 112 -4.89 18.43 7.48
C LEU A 112 -5.58 18.11 8.80
N GLU A 113 -6.90 18.02 8.79
CA GLU A 113 -7.69 17.63 9.95
C GLU A 113 -8.11 16.16 9.82
N CYS A 114 -7.65 15.32 10.76
CA CYS A 114 -8.13 13.94 10.88
C CYS A 114 -9.34 13.92 11.82
N SER A 115 -10.40 13.21 11.44
CA SER A 115 -11.69 13.18 12.15
C SER A 115 -11.60 12.73 13.61
N ASP A 116 -10.62 11.89 13.94
CA ASP A 116 -10.36 11.39 15.30
C ASP A 116 -9.24 12.15 16.04
N GLY A 117 -8.67 13.18 15.41
CA GLY A 117 -7.56 13.98 15.92
C GLY A 117 -6.20 13.29 15.97
N SER A 118 -6.12 12.01 15.56
CA SER A 118 -4.87 11.23 15.62
C SER A 118 -4.11 11.37 14.31
N ILE A 119 -3.14 12.30 14.31
CA ILE A 119 -2.22 12.51 13.19
C ILE A 119 -0.95 11.73 13.48
N LEU A 120 -0.61 10.79 12.59
CA LEU A 120 0.68 10.12 12.59
C LEU A 120 1.53 10.59 11.41
N LYS A 121 2.84 10.54 11.56
CA LYS A 121 3.80 10.77 10.49
C LYS A 121 4.70 9.55 10.33
N THR A 122 5.06 9.28 9.08
CA THR A 122 6.04 8.25 8.71
C THR A 122 6.68 8.60 7.37
N SER A 123 7.64 7.80 6.93
CA SER A 123 8.31 7.98 5.64
C SER A 123 8.52 6.63 4.96
N VAL A 124 8.28 6.58 3.65
CA VAL A 124 8.60 5.41 2.80
C VAL A 124 9.64 5.87 1.78
N GLY A 125 10.86 5.37 1.91
CA GLY A 125 12.00 5.91 1.15
C GLY A 125 12.21 7.39 1.49
N GLU A 126 12.25 8.24 0.47
CA GLU A 126 12.43 9.70 0.63
C GLU A 126 11.10 10.48 0.70
N GLN A 127 9.97 9.78 0.69
CA GLN A 127 8.65 10.41 0.71
C GLN A 127 8.05 10.35 2.11
N ASP A 128 7.76 11.54 2.65
CA ASP A 128 7.02 11.66 3.90
C ASP A 128 5.52 11.48 3.68
N PHE A 129 4.89 10.89 4.69
CA PHE A 129 3.47 10.61 4.77
C PHE A 129 2.89 11.08 6.10
N VAL A 130 1.67 11.58 6.02
CA VAL A 130 0.78 11.79 7.15
C VAL A 130 -0.32 10.75 7.10
N ILE A 131 -0.58 10.08 8.21
CA ILE A 131 -1.64 9.10 8.36
C ILE A 131 -2.73 9.66 9.26
N CYS A 132 -3.96 9.68 8.75
CA CYS A 132 -5.18 9.90 9.52
C CYS A 132 -5.85 8.55 9.75
N THR A 133 -6.01 8.16 11.01
CA THR A 133 -6.76 6.95 11.35
C THR A 133 -8.27 7.19 11.24
N GLU A 134 -9.01 6.13 10.89
CA GLU A 134 -10.48 6.14 10.85
C GLU A 134 -11.04 5.02 11.74
N GLY A 135 -10.34 4.72 12.83
CA GLY A 135 -10.67 3.64 13.76
C GLY A 135 -10.72 2.27 13.08
N ALA A 136 -11.87 1.60 13.21
CA ALA A 136 -12.09 0.24 12.72
C ALA A 136 -12.43 0.15 11.22
N ILE A 137 -12.46 1.27 10.49
CA ILE A 137 -12.77 1.30 9.05
C ILE A 137 -11.47 1.21 8.23
N GLY A 138 -10.41 1.86 8.70
CA GLY A 138 -9.21 2.02 7.93
C GLY A 138 -8.36 3.21 8.36
N PHE A 139 -7.59 3.71 7.41
CA PHE A 139 -6.84 4.95 7.55
C PHE A 139 -6.53 5.57 6.18
N ASN A 140 -6.32 6.87 6.14
CA ASN A 140 -5.82 7.56 4.96
C ASN A 140 -4.36 7.97 5.16
N ALA A 141 -3.53 7.72 4.15
CA ALA A 141 -2.16 8.18 4.10
C ALA A 141 -2.00 9.24 2.99
N TYR A 142 -1.42 10.38 3.34
CA TYR A 142 -1.24 11.52 2.45
C TYR A 142 0.23 11.85 2.29
N SER A 143 0.67 12.07 1.07
CA SER A 143 1.99 12.58 0.74
C SER A 143 1.87 13.67 -0.33
N ARG A 144 3.01 14.23 -0.73
CA ARG A 144 3.05 15.24 -1.80
C ARG A 144 2.63 14.65 -3.13
N ASP A 145 3.01 13.41 -3.37
CA ASP A 145 2.96 12.81 -4.71
C ASP A 145 1.83 11.78 -4.86
N MET A 146 1.28 11.32 -3.74
CA MET A 146 0.16 10.37 -3.72
C MET A 146 -0.69 10.51 -2.45
N ALA A 147 -1.93 10.03 -2.54
CA ALA A 147 -2.78 9.72 -1.40
C ALA A 147 -3.23 8.27 -1.49
N VAL A 148 -3.42 7.62 -0.33
CA VAL A 148 -3.86 6.23 -0.24
C VAL A 148 -4.95 6.15 0.82
N ALA A 149 -6.14 5.70 0.42
CA ALA A 149 -7.18 5.32 1.38
C ALA A 149 -7.11 3.81 1.60
N VAL A 150 -6.89 3.40 2.83
CA VAL A 150 -6.81 1.99 3.23
C VAL A 150 -8.10 1.61 3.92
N GLU A 151 -8.73 0.54 3.43
CA GLU A 151 -9.97 -0.04 3.96
C GLU A 151 -9.70 -1.47 4.44
N TYR A 152 -10.18 -1.80 5.64
CA TYR A 152 -10.17 -3.19 6.13
C TYR A 152 -11.34 -3.95 5.51
N LEU A 153 -11.06 -5.04 4.81
CA LEU A 153 -12.10 -5.84 4.17
C LEU A 153 -12.80 -6.75 5.18
N ASP A 154 -14.13 -6.69 5.21
CA ASP A 154 -14.98 -7.58 6.02
C ASP A 154 -14.77 -9.06 5.66
N ALA A 155 -14.66 -9.34 4.35
CA ALA A 155 -14.42 -10.67 3.83
C ALA A 155 -12.92 -10.85 3.51
N PRO A 156 -12.23 -11.82 4.15
CA PRO A 156 -10.82 -12.05 3.89
C PRO A 156 -10.61 -12.63 2.48
N ILE A 157 -9.57 -12.15 1.81
CA ILE A 157 -9.07 -12.78 0.59
C ILE A 157 -8.45 -14.12 1.00
N LYS A 158 -9.08 -15.23 0.60
CA LYS A 158 -8.68 -16.57 1.06
C LYS A 158 -7.29 -16.97 0.55
N SER A 159 -7.03 -16.71 -0.73
CA SER A 159 -5.79 -17.09 -1.39
C SER A 159 -5.51 -16.18 -2.58
N ILE A 160 -4.24 -15.90 -2.80
CA ILE A 160 -3.71 -15.33 -4.03
C ILE A 160 -2.64 -16.31 -4.49
N SER A 161 -2.79 -16.86 -5.70
CA SER A 161 -1.89 -17.90 -6.22
C SER A 161 -0.99 -17.32 -7.30
N PRO A 162 0.27 -17.77 -7.42
CA PRO A 162 1.13 -17.33 -8.49
C PRO A 162 0.57 -17.80 -9.85
N PRO A 163 0.73 -17.01 -10.93
CA PRO A 163 0.33 -17.42 -12.26
C PRO A 163 1.26 -18.50 -12.82
N LEU A 164 0.76 -19.29 -13.77
CA LEU A 164 1.61 -20.16 -14.58
C LEU A 164 2.45 -19.30 -15.53
N LEU A 165 3.78 -19.37 -15.41
CA LEU A 165 4.68 -18.57 -16.24
C LEU A 165 4.72 -19.09 -17.68
N THR A 166 4.74 -18.15 -18.63
CA THR A 166 4.74 -18.47 -20.07
C THR A 166 6.03 -19.18 -20.51
N ASN A 167 7.14 -18.94 -19.82
CA ASN A 167 8.43 -19.59 -20.09
C ASN A 167 8.53 -21.04 -19.54
N GLY A 168 7.47 -21.54 -18.89
CA GLY A 168 7.44 -22.87 -18.28
C GLY A 168 8.18 -22.99 -16.95
N SER A 169 8.75 -21.90 -16.41
CA SER A 169 9.31 -21.89 -15.06
C SER A 169 8.20 -22.07 -14.01
N ALA A 170 8.53 -22.71 -12.89
CA ALA A 170 7.55 -23.01 -11.84
C ALA A 170 7.08 -21.76 -11.09
N ALA A 171 7.99 -20.83 -10.80
CA ALA A 171 7.72 -19.59 -10.08
C ALA A 171 8.81 -18.55 -10.37
N CYS A 172 8.54 -17.29 -10.00
CA CYS A 172 9.56 -16.25 -9.94
C CYS A 172 10.31 -16.32 -8.62
N ASP A 173 11.55 -15.81 -8.61
CA ASP A 173 12.35 -15.77 -7.39
C ASP A 173 11.68 -14.87 -6.34
N GLY A 174 11.53 -15.42 -5.13
CA GLY A 174 10.96 -14.72 -3.99
C GLY A 174 11.99 -13.78 -3.36
N VAL A 175 11.62 -12.50 -3.23
CA VAL A 175 12.44 -11.44 -2.63
C VAL A 175 11.79 -10.85 -1.37
N GLY A 176 10.48 -11.00 -1.21
CA GLY A 176 9.73 -10.43 -0.07
C GLY A 176 9.91 -11.20 1.24
N ALA A 177 10.54 -10.54 2.22
CA ALA A 177 10.73 -11.06 3.57
C ALA A 177 9.53 -10.78 4.49
N TYR A 178 9.42 -11.54 5.57
CA TYR A 178 8.55 -11.21 6.69
C TYR A 178 9.10 -9.99 7.44
N THR A 179 8.23 -9.06 7.82
CA THR A 179 8.58 -7.89 8.62
C THR A 179 7.93 -7.99 10.00
N SER A 180 8.73 -7.91 11.06
CA SER A 180 8.22 -7.93 12.44
C SER A 180 7.34 -6.72 12.74
N LEU A 181 6.28 -6.93 13.52
CA LEU A 181 5.32 -5.87 13.83
C LEU A 181 5.61 -5.23 15.19
N THR A 182 5.60 -3.91 15.21
CA THR A 182 5.49 -3.11 16.44
C THR A 182 4.03 -3.00 16.85
N PRO A 183 3.72 -2.59 18.10
CA PRO A 183 2.33 -2.33 18.51
C PRO A 183 1.62 -1.30 17.62
N THR A 184 2.32 -0.25 17.17
CA THR A 184 1.79 0.78 16.26
C THR A 184 1.46 0.20 14.89
N GLY A 185 2.40 -0.52 14.28
CA GLY A 185 2.18 -1.14 12.97
C GLY A 185 1.08 -2.21 13.01
N PHE A 186 1.02 -2.98 14.09
CA PHE A 186 -0.07 -3.94 14.31
C PHE A 186 -1.42 -3.25 14.38
N ALA A 187 -1.55 -2.16 15.17
CA ALA A 187 -2.80 -1.42 15.29
C ALA A 187 -3.27 -0.84 13.94
N LEU A 188 -2.37 -0.19 13.19
CA LEU A 188 -2.66 0.35 11.86
C LEU A 188 -3.04 -0.72 10.83
N LEU A 189 -2.47 -1.92 10.91
CA LEU A 189 -2.74 -2.99 9.94
C LEU A 189 -3.94 -3.86 10.32
N SER A 190 -4.41 -3.78 11.57
CA SER A 190 -5.50 -4.61 12.09
C SER A 190 -6.77 -3.84 12.48
N GLY A 191 -6.72 -2.50 12.52
CA GLY A 191 -7.84 -1.68 12.97
C GLY A 191 -8.09 -1.75 14.47
N THR A 192 -7.13 -2.24 15.26
CA THR A 192 -7.25 -2.20 16.72
C THR A 192 -6.92 -0.81 17.25
N GLU A 193 -7.31 -0.54 18.50
CA GLU A 193 -6.95 0.71 19.16
C GLU A 193 -5.44 0.94 19.15
N MET A 194 -5.05 2.18 18.88
CA MET A 194 -3.65 2.59 18.91
C MET A 194 -3.13 2.48 20.35
N PRO A 195 -1.88 2.02 20.55
CA PRO A 195 -1.26 2.03 21.87
C PRO A 195 -1.34 3.45 22.47
N ALA A 196 -1.43 3.56 23.80
CA ALA A 196 -1.32 4.84 24.47
C ALA A 196 0.08 5.43 24.18
N LEU A 197 0.16 6.24 23.13
CA LEU A 197 1.37 6.96 22.76
C LEU A 197 1.51 8.03 23.84
N SER A 198 2.40 7.78 24.80
CA SER A 198 2.62 8.70 25.91
C SER A 198 2.87 10.09 25.31
N SER A 199 1.90 10.99 25.49
CA SER A 199 2.08 12.42 25.30
C SER A 199 3.09 12.87 26.34
N ARG A 200 4.36 12.66 26.04
CA ARG A 200 5.45 13.25 26.80
C ARG A 200 5.29 14.74 26.56
N ASN A 201 4.76 15.46 27.55
CA ASN A 201 4.62 16.92 27.60
C ASN A 201 5.80 17.62 26.91
N LEU A 202 5.68 17.90 25.61
CA LEU A 202 6.70 18.58 24.83
C LEU A 202 6.14 19.94 24.45
N LYS A 203 6.69 20.97 25.10
CA LYS A 203 6.80 22.32 24.54
C LYS A 203 7.66 22.23 23.26
N GLU A 204 7.08 21.76 22.17
CA GLU A 204 7.50 22.08 20.81
C GLU A 204 6.44 21.54 19.82
N THR A 205 5.80 22.45 19.10
CA THR A 205 4.81 22.13 18.06
C THR A 205 5.54 21.46 16.90
N THR A 206 5.54 20.12 16.84
CA THR A 206 6.09 19.41 15.67
C THR A 206 5.06 19.44 14.55
N ARG A 207 5.13 20.51 13.75
CA ARG A 207 4.34 20.67 12.53
C ARG A 207 4.97 19.88 11.40
N HIS A 208 4.21 19.01 10.75
CA HIS A 208 4.64 18.33 9.55
C HIS A 208 4.02 19.01 8.31
N VAL A 209 4.83 19.29 7.29
CA VAL A 209 4.39 20.00 6.07
C VAL A 209 4.66 19.11 4.87
N ILE A 210 3.59 18.77 4.15
CA ILE A 210 3.64 18.17 2.83
C ILE A 210 3.61 19.33 1.84
N ASP A 211 4.77 19.75 1.34
CA ASP A 211 4.88 20.92 0.44
C ASP A 211 4.77 20.51 -1.03
N GLY A 212 3.69 20.91 -1.73
CA GLY A 212 3.58 20.80 -3.18
C GLY A 212 4.47 21.82 -3.87
N SER A 213 5.75 21.46 -4.12
CA SER A 213 6.66 22.32 -4.87
C SER A 213 6.10 22.63 -6.26
N THR A 214 5.54 23.83 -6.42
CA THR A 214 5.28 24.47 -7.71
C THR A 214 6.59 25.07 -8.21
N CYS A 215 7.40 24.27 -8.88
CA CYS A 215 8.42 24.86 -9.75
C CYS A 215 7.74 25.26 -11.06
N SER A 216 7.73 26.58 -11.31
CA SER A 216 7.24 27.25 -12.52
C SER A 216 7.98 26.81 -13.78
#